data_AF-A0A7K2WR06-F1
#
_entry.id   AF-A0A7K2WR06-F1
#
_cell.length_a   1.000
_cell.length_b   1.000
_cell.length_c   1.000
_cell.angle_alpha   90.00
_cell.angle_beta   90.00
_cell.angle_gamma   90.00
#
_symmetry.space_group_name_H-M   'P 1'
#
loop_
_entity.id
_entity.type
_entity.pdbx_description
1 polymer ?
#
loop_
_entity_poly.entity_id
_entity_poly.type
_entity_poly.pdbx_seq_one_letter_code
_entity_poly.pdbx_strand_id
1 'polypeptide(L)' 'MTYLFSAPALSTRTPARSWHPPEGIAPRGTLFVLPGRGEHPLVYERFGRRLAADGYRVHALPTTPADRAEDV' A
#
# COMPACT_ATOMS: atom_id res chain seq x y z
N MET A 1 -39.62 18.11 -9.59
CA MET A 1 -38.92 16.96 -8.98
C MET A 1 -37.74 16.63 -9.88
N THR A 2 -36.52 16.97 -9.46
CA THR A 2 -35.31 16.76 -10.29
C THR A 2 -34.49 15.63 -9.67
N TYR A 3 -34.33 14.53 -10.39
CA TYR A 3 -33.47 13.42 -9.98
C TYR A 3 -32.03 13.70 -10.45
N LEU A 4 -31.11 13.92 -9.52
CA LEU A 4 -29.67 13.88 -9.83
C LEU A 4 -29.25 12.41 -9.94
N PHE A 5 -28.98 11.97 -11.17
CA PHE A 5 -28.28 10.71 -11.41
C PHE A 5 -26.80 10.92 -11.12
N SER A 6 -26.29 10.31 -10.05
CA SER A 6 -24.86 10.25 -9.77
C SER A 6 -24.23 9.18 -10.68
N ALA A 7 -23.37 9.58 -11.61
CA ALA A 7 -22.57 8.63 -12.36
C ALA A 7 -21.56 7.95 -11.40
N PRO A 8 -21.41 6.62 -11.40
CA PRO A 8 -20.39 5.98 -10.58
C PRO A 8 -19.01 6.43 -11.07
N ALA A 9 -18.26 7.11 -10.22
CA ALA A 9 -16.86 7.40 -10.50
C ALA A 9 -16.11 6.07 -10.64
N LEU A 10 -15.41 5.87 -11.76
CA LEU A 10 -14.51 4.74 -11.94
C LEU A 10 -13.39 4.84 -10.90
N SER A 11 -13.51 4.07 -9.81
CA SER A 11 -12.41 3.93 -8.84
C SER A 11 -11.34 3.02 -9.43
N THR A 12 -10.27 3.61 -9.95
CA THR A 12 -9.04 2.87 -10.25
C THR A 12 -8.44 2.42 -8.92
N ARG A 13 -8.71 1.17 -8.54
CA ARG A 13 -8.03 0.56 -7.40
C ARG A 13 -6.57 0.40 -7.77
N THR A 14 -5.71 1.28 -7.25
CA THR A 14 -4.27 1.09 -7.42
C THR A 14 -3.89 -0.24 -6.75
N PRO A 15 -3.14 -1.13 -7.41
CA PRO A 15 -2.71 -2.38 -6.80
C PRO A 15 -1.65 -2.12 -5.73
N ALA A 16 -1.63 -2.97 -4.70
CA ALA A 16 -0.51 -3.03 -3.76
C ALA A 16 0.79 -3.36 -4.49
N ARG A 17 1.94 -2.93 -3.94
CA ARG A 17 3.26 -3.26 -4.48
C ARG A 17 4.08 -3.99 -3.43
N SER A 18 4.76 -5.06 -3.85
CA SER A 18 5.60 -5.86 -2.96
C SER A 18 7.03 -5.93 -3.49
N TRP A 19 7.99 -5.91 -2.57
CA TRP A 19 9.40 -6.14 -2.83
C TRP A 19 9.91 -7.21 -1.87
N HIS A 20 10.70 -8.13 -2.41
CA HIS A 20 11.21 -9.28 -1.69
C HIS A 20 12.73 -9.22 -1.57
N PRO A 21 13.30 -9.80 -0.50
CA PRO A 21 14.73 -9.99 -0.40
C PRO A 21 15.30 -10.74 -1.60
N PRO A 22 16.61 -10.58 -1.89
CA PRO A 22 17.30 -11.46 -2.83
C PRO A 22 17.11 -12.93 -2.48
N GLU A 23 17.15 -13.79 -3.49
CA GLU A 23 17.05 -15.23 -3.29
C GLU A 23 18.14 -15.75 -2.34
N GLY A 24 17.80 -16.75 -1.52
CA GLY A 24 18.72 -17.34 -0.54
C GLY A 24 18.89 -16.52 0.75
N ILE A 25 18.32 -15.31 0.84
CA ILE A 25 18.34 -14.51 2.07
C ILE A 25 17.10 -14.81 2.92
N ALA A 26 17.32 -15.27 4.15
CA ALA A 26 16.26 -15.41 5.13
C ALA A 26 15.67 -14.02 5.48
N PRO A 27 14.34 -13.82 5.39
CA PRO A 27 13.73 -12.54 5.72
C PRO A 27 13.99 -12.14 7.17
N ARG A 28 14.49 -10.92 7.37
CA ARG A 28 14.66 -10.30 8.69
C ARG A 28 13.33 -9.93 9.35
N GLY A 29 12.33 -9.64 8.52
CA GLY A 29 11.00 -9.25 8.95
C GLY A 29 10.13 -8.81 7.79
N THR A 30 8.91 -8.38 8.10
CA THR A 30 7.94 -7.86 7.13
C THR A 30 7.56 -6.43 7.50
N LEU A 31 7.53 -5.55 6.51
CA LEU A 31 7.16 -4.15 6.65
C LEU A 31 5.95 -3.83 5.78
N PHE A 32 4.96 -3.20 6.38
CA PHE A 32 3.82 -2.63 5.67
C PHE A 32 3.96 -1.11 5.60
N VAL A 33 3.83 -0.56 4.40
CA VAL A 33 3.87 0.87 4.14
C VAL A 33 2.46 1.36 3.87
N LEU A 34 2.01 2.28 4.71
CA LEU A 34 0.72 2.94 4.58
C LEU A 34 0.88 4.22 3.76
N PRO A 35 0.09 4.42 2.69
CA PRO A 35 0.22 5.60 1.86
C PRO A 35 -0.35 6.85 2.56
N GLY A 36 0.29 7.99 2.34
CA GLY A 36 -0.25 9.30 2.70
C GLY A 36 -1.46 9.69 1.83
N ARG A 37 -2.02 10.88 2.10
CA ARG A 37 -3.16 11.39 1.34
C ARG A 37 -2.80 11.58 -0.14
N GLY A 38 -3.53 10.91 -1.02
CA GLY A 38 -3.35 11.01 -2.48
C GLY A 38 -2.12 10.27 -3.00
N GLU A 39 -1.34 9.63 -2.12
CA GLU A 39 -0.20 8.82 -2.53
C GLU A 39 -0.64 7.44 -3.00
N HIS A 40 0.20 6.83 -3.81
CA HIS A 40 -0.02 5.49 -4.33
C HIS A 40 1.26 4.64 -4.22
N PRO A 41 1.18 3.30 -4.12
CA PRO A 41 2.31 2.42 -3.80
C PRO A 41 3.62 2.61 -4.58
N LEU A 42 3.56 3.10 -5.83
CA LEU A 42 4.76 3.27 -6.66
C LEU A 42 5.68 4.38 -6.14
N VAL A 43 5.17 5.39 -5.44
CA VAL A 43 6.01 6.47 -4.87
C VAL A 43 7.05 5.92 -3.87
N TYR A 44 6.78 4.73 -3.30
CA TYR A 44 7.66 4.03 -2.37
C TYR A 44 8.68 3.10 -3.04
N GLU A 45 8.85 3.12 -4.36
CA GLU A 45 9.72 2.17 -5.07
C GLU A 45 11.17 2.15 -4.56
N ARG A 46 11.78 3.34 -4.39
CA ARG A 46 13.16 3.42 -3.89
C ARG A 46 13.27 2.90 -2.46
N PHE A 47 12.29 3.23 -1.62
CA PHE A 47 12.22 2.78 -0.23
C PHE A 47 12.08 1.25 -0.16
N GLY A 48 11.10 0.68 -0.87
CA GLY A 48 10.83 -0.74 -0.90
C GLY A 48 12.02 -1.55 -1.41
N ARG A 49 12.67 -1.10 -2.49
CA ARG A 49 13.87 -1.76 -3.04
C ARG A 49 15.05 -1.72 -2.07
N ARG A 50 15.28 -0.60 -1.37
CA ARG A 50 16.40 -0.46 -0.44
C ARG A 50 16.24 -1.38 0.76
N LEU A 51 15.06 -1.40 1.38
CA LEU A 51 14.78 -2.23 2.55
C LEU A 51 14.70 -3.73 2.19
N ALA A 52 14.21 -4.05 0.99
CA ALA A 52 14.24 -5.41 0.49
C ALA A 52 15.68 -5.92 0.28
N ALA A 53 16.56 -5.09 -0.28
CA ALA A 53 17.98 -5.42 -0.37
C ALA A 53 18.64 -5.65 1.01
N ASP A 54 18.14 -5.00 2.06
CA ASP A 54 18.59 -5.18 3.43
C ASP A 54 17.94 -6.39 4.13
N GLY A 55 17.12 -7.18 3.44
CA GLY A 55 16.56 -8.45 3.92
C GLY A 55 15.11 -8.39 4.43
N TYR A 56 14.38 -7.30 4.23
CA TYR A 56 12.96 -7.22 4.60
C TYR A 56 12.02 -7.61 3.46
N ARG A 57 10.86 -8.19 3.79
CA ARG A 57 9.72 -8.22 2.86
C ARG A 57 8.96 -6.91 3.02
N VAL A 58 8.74 -6.17 1.94
CA VAL A 58 8.07 -4.85 2.00
C VAL A 58 6.81 -4.88 1.16
N HIS A 59 5.69 -4.45 1.75
CA HIS A 59 4.40 -4.34 1.09
C HIS A 59 3.87 -2.91 1.22
N ALA A 60 3.79 -2.18 0.11
CA ALA A 60 3.11 -0.89 0.04
C ALA A 60 1.62 -1.11 -0.27
N LEU A 61 0.78 -0.73 0.68
CA LEU A 61 -0.67 -0.88 0.59
C LEU A 61 -1.28 0.25 -0.26
N PRO A 62 -2.40 -0.01 -0.95
CA PRO A 62 -3.00 0.97 -1.83
C PRO A 62 -3.82 2.03 -1.10
N THR A 63 -4.18 1.78 0.16
CA THR A 63 -4.92 2.71 1.01
C THR A 63 -4.43 2.57 2.45
N THR A 64 -4.53 3.64 3.23
CA THR A 64 -4.40 3.56 4.68
C THR A 64 -5.71 2.99 5.25
N PRO A 65 -5.67 1.92 6.07
CA PRO A 65 -6.86 1.43 6.74
C PRO A 65 -7.42 2.53 7.65
N ALA A 66 -8.74 2.71 7.64
CA ALA A 66 -9.39 3.63 8.56
C ALA A 66 -9.18 3.15 10.00
N ASP A 67 -8.98 4.09 10.92
CA ASP A 67 -8.90 3.79 12.34
C ASP A 67 -10.27 3.32 12.83
N ARG A 68 -10.41 2.01 13.10
CA ARG A 68 -11.54 1.48 13.89
C ARG A 68 -11.15 1.60 15.36
N ALA A 69 -11.12 2.82 15.88
CA ALA A 69 -10.86 3.06 17.29
C ALA A 69 -12.08 2.79 18.20
N GLU A 70 -13.22 2.37 17.63
CA GLU A 70 -14.46 2.13 18.38
C GLU A 70 -14.83 0.65 18.25
N ASP A 71 -14.36 -0.16 19.21
CA ASP A 71 -14.88 -1.48 19.58
C ASP A 71 -14.08 -2.03 20.80
N VAL A 72 -14.03 -1.28 21.90
CA VAL A 72 -13.65 -1.78 23.25
C VAL A 72 -14.48 -1.09 24.32
#